data_AF-Q17U58-F1
#
_entry.id   AF-Q17U58-F1
#
_cell.length_a   1.000
_cell.length_b   1.000
_cell.length_c   1.000
_cell.angle_alpha   90.00
_cell.angle_beta   90.00
_cell.angle_gamma   90.00
#
_symmetry.space_group_name_H-M   'P 1'
#
loop_
_entity.id
_entity.type
_entity.pdbx_description
1 polymer ?
#
loop_
_entity_poly.entity_id
_entity_poly.type
_entity_poly.pdbx_seq_one_letter_code
_entity_poly.pdbx_strand_id
1 'polypeptide(L)'
;MGGDFPSKPMSLYATIWDASSWATNGGKAKVDYKYEPFATELKDLVLEGCIVDPTEQIPSTNCTDRSAKLLAQDYSYITPERRKSMKFFRERYMYYSYCYDNLRYPVPPPECVIVQSERDLFRDSGRLRQKMKFGGSHSHSHSQTHRKHRPGRSSRRRNKVVGGASKSGRRGSAAAAM
;
A
#
# COMPACT_ATOMS: atom_id res chain seq x y z
N MET A 1 -5.17 8.87 26.42
CA MET A 1 -4.71 9.66 25.25
C MET A 1 -4.72 11.12 25.67
N GLY A 2 -3.59 11.83 25.51
CA GLY A 2 -3.43 13.21 26.00
C GLY A 2 -2.75 14.13 24.99
N GLY A 3 -3.01 13.92 23.70
CA GLY A 3 -2.52 14.76 22.61
C GLY A 3 -3.60 15.74 22.13
N ASP A 4 -3.16 16.79 21.44
CA ASP A 4 -4.07 17.74 20.79
C ASP A 4 -4.88 17.04 19.69
N PHE A 5 -6.18 17.26 19.69
CA PHE A 5 -7.09 16.77 18.65
C PHE A 5 -7.69 17.96 17.89
N PRO A 6 -7.84 17.90 16.56
CA PRO A 6 -8.44 18.99 15.79
C PRO A 6 -9.86 19.32 16.29
N SER A 7 -10.00 20.45 16.99
CA SER A 7 -11.24 20.89 17.65
C SER A 7 -11.74 22.25 17.17
N LYS A 8 -10.98 22.92 16.29
CA LYS A 8 -11.32 24.22 15.71
C LYS A 8 -12.00 24.02 14.34
N PRO A 9 -12.89 24.94 13.91
CA PRO A 9 -13.40 24.95 12.54
C PRO A 9 -12.27 24.95 11.51
N MET A 10 -12.46 24.24 10.39
CA MET A 10 -11.47 24.09 9.32
C MET A 10 -12.09 24.41 7.97
N SER A 11 -11.27 24.89 7.04
CA SER A 11 -11.63 25.08 5.63
C SER A 11 -11.00 24.01 4.76
N LEU A 12 -11.68 23.62 3.67
CA LEU A 12 -11.16 22.68 2.68
C LEU A 12 -10.38 23.42 1.59
N TYR A 13 -9.20 22.92 1.25
CA TYR A 13 -8.34 23.47 0.19
C TYR A 13 -7.92 22.35 -0.76
N ALA A 14 -7.87 22.65 -2.06
CA ALA A 14 -7.31 21.77 -3.09
C ALA A 14 -6.32 22.60 -3.93
N THR A 15 -5.06 22.17 -3.99
CA THR A 15 -3.99 22.90 -4.67
C THR A 15 -3.07 21.96 -5.45
N ILE A 16 -2.63 22.41 -6.62
CA ILE A 16 -1.46 21.86 -7.32
C ILE A 16 -0.33 22.88 -7.14
N TRP A 17 0.82 22.44 -6.65
CA TRP A 17 1.95 23.32 -6.40
C TRP A 17 3.28 22.59 -6.51
N ASP A 18 4.36 23.34 -6.71
CA ASP A 18 5.71 22.79 -6.81
C ASP A 18 6.32 22.54 -5.43
N ALA A 19 6.44 21.26 -5.07
CA ALA A 19 7.05 20.77 -3.84
C ALA A 19 8.41 20.08 -4.10
N SER A 20 9.17 20.53 -5.11
CA SER A 20 10.45 19.92 -5.53
C SER A 20 11.50 19.78 -4.45
N SER A 21 11.42 20.55 -3.35
CA SER A 21 12.36 20.43 -2.23
C SER A 21 12.18 19.14 -1.42
N TRP A 22 11.04 18.44 -1.52
CA TRP A 22 10.80 17.24 -0.71
C TRP A 22 9.93 16.15 -1.34
N ALA A 23 9.03 16.45 -2.29
CA ALA A 23 7.97 15.54 -2.73
C ALA A 23 8.49 14.24 -3.35
N THR A 24 9.41 14.33 -4.33
CA THR A 24 9.87 13.14 -5.07
C THR A 24 11.27 12.72 -4.62
N ASN A 25 11.37 11.49 -4.10
CA ASN A 25 12.62 10.92 -3.59
C ASN A 25 13.31 11.82 -2.54
N GLY A 26 12.51 12.48 -1.68
CA GLY A 26 13.01 13.42 -0.68
C GLY A 26 13.65 14.68 -1.28
N GLY A 27 13.16 15.14 -2.44
CA GLY A 27 13.65 16.34 -3.13
C GLY A 27 14.79 16.12 -4.12
N LYS A 28 15.21 14.86 -4.32
CA LYS A 28 16.29 14.52 -5.28
C LYS A 28 15.85 14.61 -6.74
N ALA A 29 14.58 14.37 -7.01
CA ALA A 29 13.98 14.56 -8.32
C ALA A 29 13.09 15.79 -8.26
N LYS A 30 13.45 16.82 -9.04
CA LYS A 30 12.70 18.07 -9.14
C LYS A 30 11.72 17.99 -10.29
N VAL A 31 10.71 18.86 -10.27
CA VAL A 31 9.80 19.03 -11.39
C VAL A 31 10.58 19.41 -12.66
N ASP A 32 10.19 18.85 -13.79
CA ASP A 32 10.68 19.24 -15.11
C ASP A 32 9.55 19.96 -15.85
N TYR A 33 9.63 21.29 -15.86
CA TYR A 33 8.61 22.16 -16.47
C TYR A 33 8.46 22.00 -17.99
N LYS A 34 9.33 21.23 -18.65
CA LYS A 34 9.13 20.86 -20.07
C LYS A 34 7.88 20.00 -20.30
N TYR A 35 7.37 19.35 -19.25
CA TYR A 35 6.17 18.50 -19.32
C TYR A 35 4.89 19.22 -18.89
N GLU A 36 4.91 20.55 -18.81
CA GLU A 36 3.71 21.33 -18.54
C GLU A 36 2.68 21.24 -19.69
N PRO A 37 1.37 21.42 -19.41
CA PRO A 37 0.76 21.75 -18.13
C PRO A 37 0.59 20.56 -17.17
N PHE A 38 0.84 20.78 -15.88
CA PHE A 38 0.51 19.83 -14.82
C PHE A 38 -0.95 20.01 -14.39
N ALA A 39 -1.87 19.27 -15.00
CA ALA A 39 -3.30 19.37 -14.74
C ALA A 39 -3.80 18.28 -13.79
N THR A 40 -4.80 18.62 -12.96
CA THR A 40 -5.59 17.67 -12.18
C THR A 40 -7.06 17.91 -12.45
N GLU A 41 -7.86 16.85 -12.44
CA GLU A 41 -9.31 16.92 -12.55
C GLU A 41 -9.93 16.41 -11.24
N LEU A 42 -10.81 17.21 -10.64
CA LEU A 42 -11.54 16.87 -9.42
C LEU A 42 -13.03 16.87 -9.76
N LYS A 43 -13.72 15.78 -9.45
CA LYS A 43 -15.15 15.57 -9.73
C LYS A 43 -15.87 15.08 -8.46
N ASP A 44 -17.19 15.15 -8.47
CA ASP A 44 -18.06 14.57 -7.45
C ASP A 44 -17.76 15.07 -6.02
N LEU A 45 -17.58 16.40 -5.86
CA LEU A 45 -17.36 17.00 -4.55
C LEU A 45 -18.58 16.82 -3.64
N VAL A 46 -18.43 16.00 -2.60
CA VAL A 46 -19.43 15.79 -1.55
C VAL A 46 -18.95 16.49 -0.27
N LEU A 47 -19.74 17.44 0.23
CA LEU A 47 -19.48 18.15 1.49
C LEU A 47 -20.54 17.78 2.52
N GLU A 48 -20.18 16.86 3.42
CA GLU A 48 -20.99 16.51 4.59
C GLU A 48 -20.28 16.92 5.87
N GLY A 49 -20.79 17.96 6.52
CA GLY A 49 -20.21 18.50 7.74
C GLY A 49 -21.13 19.56 8.34
N CYS A 50 -20.72 20.12 9.48
CA CYS A 50 -21.35 21.34 9.95
C CYS A 50 -20.61 22.56 9.40
N ILE A 51 -21.34 23.41 8.68
CA ILE A 51 -20.83 24.68 8.20
C ILE A 51 -20.88 25.67 9.36
N VAL A 52 -19.74 26.30 9.64
CA VAL A 52 -19.60 27.34 10.66
C VAL A 52 -19.24 28.63 9.95
N ASP A 53 -19.91 29.72 10.30
CA ASP A 53 -19.51 31.05 9.82
C ASP A 53 -18.13 31.39 10.43
N PRO A 54 -17.10 31.69 9.63
CA PRO A 54 -15.78 32.08 10.12
C PRO A 54 -15.81 33.25 11.11
N THR A 55 -16.83 34.10 11.01
CA THR A 55 -17.03 35.30 11.82
C THR A 55 -17.58 34.98 13.21
N GLU A 56 -18.37 33.91 13.35
CA GLU A 56 -19.10 33.64 14.60
C GLU A 56 -18.26 32.91 15.65
N GLN A 57 -17.12 32.29 15.29
CA GLN A 57 -16.14 31.57 16.14
C GLN A 57 -16.70 30.54 17.16
N ILE A 58 -18.01 30.43 17.27
CA ILE A 58 -18.78 29.54 18.14
C ILE A 58 -19.49 28.56 17.20
N PRO A 59 -19.44 27.25 17.47
CA PRO A 59 -20.23 26.29 16.69
C PRO A 59 -21.69 26.69 16.79
N SER A 60 -22.33 26.97 15.66
CA SER A 60 -23.76 27.26 15.65
C SER A 60 -24.50 26.14 16.38
N THR A 61 -25.53 26.48 17.16
CA THR A 61 -26.43 25.51 17.81
C THR A 61 -27.05 24.51 16.82
N ASN A 62 -26.93 24.77 15.51
CA ASN A 62 -27.39 23.93 14.41
C ASN A 62 -26.43 22.77 14.02
N CYS A 63 -25.24 22.66 14.64
CA CYS A 63 -24.30 21.58 14.32
C CYS A 63 -24.64 20.23 14.96
N THR A 64 -25.45 20.20 16.01
CA THR A 64 -25.74 18.99 16.80
C THR A 64 -26.42 17.89 15.99
N ASP A 65 -27.40 18.25 15.16
CA ASP A 65 -28.15 17.26 14.37
C ASP A 65 -27.28 16.67 13.25
N ARG A 66 -26.44 17.52 12.64
CA ARG A 66 -25.49 17.09 11.60
C ARG A 66 -24.41 16.19 12.17
N SER A 67 -23.85 16.52 13.32
CA SER A 67 -22.85 15.68 13.99
C SER A 67 -23.48 14.36 14.44
N ALA A 68 -24.68 14.37 15.01
CA ALA A 68 -25.42 13.16 15.36
C ALA A 68 -25.67 12.27 14.12
N LYS A 69 -26.08 12.86 13.00
CA LYS A 69 -26.28 12.11 11.75
C LYS A 69 -24.99 11.47 11.25
N LEU A 70 -23.85 12.16 11.33
CA LEU A 70 -22.53 11.64 10.94
C LEU A 70 -22.07 10.52 11.88
N LEU A 71 -22.29 10.67 13.19
CA LEU A 71 -21.96 9.65 14.19
C LEU A 71 -22.82 8.39 14.06
N ALA A 72 -24.06 8.53 13.57
CA ALA A 72 -24.95 7.40 13.29
C ALA A 72 -24.59 6.63 12.01
N GLN A 73 -23.67 7.13 11.17
CA GLN A 73 -23.25 6.43 9.97
C GLN A 73 -22.39 5.21 10.31
N ASP A 74 -22.42 4.21 9.43
CA ASP A 74 -21.68 2.96 9.58
C ASP A 74 -20.15 3.17 9.60
N TYR A 75 -19.66 4.27 9.04
CA TYR A 75 -18.24 4.65 9.02
C TYR A 75 -17.78 5.42 10.26
N SER A 76 -18.66 5.74 11.21
CA SER A 76 -18.27 6.42 12.45
C SER A 76 -17.37 5.57 13.35
N TYR A 77 -17.38 4.25 13.15
CA TYR A 77 -16.46 3.31 13.78
C TYR A 77 -15.86 2.34 12.76
N ILE A 78 -14.71 1.76 13.12
CA ILE A 78 -14.02 0.78 12.28
C ILE A 78 -14.42 -0.65 12.68
N THR A 79 -15.16 -1.32 11.79
CA THR A 79 -15.53 -2.74 11.94
C THR A 79 -14.30 -3.65 11.94
N PRO A 80 -14.41 -4.90 12.46
CA PRO A 80 -13.33 -5.88 12.38
C PRO A 80 -12.82 -6.12 10.95
N GLU A 81 -13.71 -6.17 9.97
CA GLU A 81 -13.40 -6.39 8.55
C GLU A 81 -12.64 -5.20 7.96
N ARG A 82 -13.07 -3.97 8.26
CA ARG A 82 -12.38 -2.73 7.86
C ARG A 82 -11.00 -2.65 8.52
N ARG A 83 -10.88 -3.03 9.79
CA ARG A 83 -9.61 -3.08 10.51
C ARG A 83 -8.66 -4.12 9.91
N LYS A 84 -9.16 -5.29 9.51
CA LYS A 84 -8.37 -6.31 8.79
C LYS A 84 -7.88 -5.79 7.44
N SER A 85 -8.73 -5.09 6.69
CA SER A 85 -8.38 -4.49 5.40
C SER A 85 -7.33 -3.38 5.55
N MET A 86 -7.49 -2.52 6.56
CA MET A 86 -6.51 -1.50 6.92
C MET A 86 -5.15 -2.11 7.28
N LYS A 87 -5.13 -3.17 8.10
CA LYS A 87 -3.91 -3.91 8.45
C LYS A 87 -3.22 -4.48 7.19
N PHE A 88 -3.98 -5.17 6.34
CA PHE A 88 -3.45 -5.71 5.09
C PHE A 88 -2.85 -4.62 4.18
N PHE A 89 -3.53 -3.47 4.07
CA PHE A 89 -3.02 -2.34 3.30
C PHE A 89 -1.71 -1.81 3.87
N ARG A 90 -1.65 -1.61 5.20
CA ARG A 90 -0.44 -1.12 5.89
C ARG A 90 0.75 -2.07 5.68
N GLU A 91 0.54 -3.37 5.84
CA GLU A 91 1.59 -4.37 5.66
C GLU A 91 2.16 -4.42 4.23
N ARG A 92 1.36 -4.08 3.22
CA ARG A 92 1.74 -4.23 1.81
C ARG A 92 2.15 -2.93 1.11
N TYR A 93 1.56 -1.81 1.49
CA TYR A 93 1.63 -0.54 0.76
C TYR A 93 2.13 0.66 1.59
N MET A 94 2.34 0.52 2.91
CA MET A 94 2.88 1.61 3.72
C MET A 94 4.41 1.67 3.66
N TYR A 95 4.97 2.75 3.11
CA TYR A 95 6.43 2.88 2.88
C TYR A 95 7.16 3.66 3.98
N TYR A 96 6.40 4.46 4.73
CA TYR A 96 6.87 5.28 5.84
C TYR A 96 5.80 5.34 6.92
N SER A 97 6.22 5.35 8.19
CA SER A 97 5.36 5.59 9.34
C SER A 97 6.14 6.31 10.43
N TYR A 98 5.64 7.46 10.88
CA TYR A 98 6.27 8.24 11.94
C TYR A 98 6.24 7.54 13.30
N CYS A 99 5.24 6.69 13.55
CA CYS A 99 5.15 5.89 14.79
C CYS A 99 6.32 4.90 14.95
N TYR A 100 7.01 4.55 13.86
CA TYR A 100 8.17 3.67 13.85
C TYR A 100 9.48 4.42 13.52
N ASP A 101 9.44 5.75 13.45
CA ASP A 101 10.58 6.61 13.19
C ASP A 101 11.26 6.99 14.52
N ASN A 102 12.05 6.06 15.05
CA ASN A 102 12.82 6.24 16.29
C ASN A 102 13.92 7.30 16.14
N LEU A 103 14.36 7.60 14.91
CA LEU A 103 15.32 8.68 14.67
C LEU A 103 14.70 10.05 14.88
N ARG A 104 13.45 10.24 14.45
CA ARG A 104 12.70 11.49 14.65
C ARG A 104 12.05 11.58 16.01
N TYR A 105 11.49 10.47 16.49
CA TYR A 105 10.77 10.35 17.75
C TYR A 105 11.36 9.22 18.59
N PRO A 106 12.36 9.51 19.46
CA PRO A 106 12.98 8.49 20.31
C PRO A 106 11.98 7.73 21.19
N VAL A 107 10.90 8.42 21.58
CA VAL A 107 9.72 7.83 22.22
C VAL A 107 8.54 8.02 21.27
N PRO A 108 7.84 6.95 20.86
CA PRO A 108 6.68 7.07 20.00
C PRO A 108 5.62 7.99 20.61
N PRO A 109 5.01 8.88 19.79
CA PRO A 109 3.91 9.72 20.25
C PRO A 109 2.75 8.93 20.89
N PRO A 110 2.05 9.49 21.88
CA PRO A 110 1.09 8.76 22.71
C PRO A 110 -0.16 8.26 21.97
N GLU A 111 -0.43 8.77 20.77
CA GLU A 111 -1.50 8.29 19.89
C GLU A 111 -1.12 7.04 19.09
N CYS A 112 0.17 6.70 19.02
CA CYS A 112 0.65 5.56 18.26
C CYS A 112 0.33 4.23 18.97
N VAL A 113 -0.33 3.32 18.25
CA VAL A 113 -0.52 1.92 18.67
C VAL A 113 0.56 1.06 18.03
N ILE A 114 1.52 0.60 18.83
CA ILE A 114 2.66 -0.18 18.34
C ILE A 114 2.26 -1.64 18.12
N VAL A 115 2.04 -2.00 16.85
CA VAL A 115 1.87 -3.39 16.42
C VAL A 115 3.23 -3.98 16.05
N GLN A 116 3.62 -5.07 16.70
CA GLN A 116 4.97 -5.67 16.51
C GLN A 116 5.18 -6.17 15.08
N SER A 117 4.18 -6.85 14.49
CA SER A 117 4.29 -7.35 13.11
C SER A 117 4.48 -6.23 12.07
N GLU A 118 3.94 -5.03 12.33
CA GLU A 118 4.21 -3.87 11.49
C GLU A 118 5.58 -3.27 11.79
N ARG A 119 5.98 -3.16 13.07
CA ARG A 119 7.29 -2.62 13.48
C ARG A 119 8.45 -3.35 12.80
N ASP A 120 8.35 -4.67 12.69
CA ASP A 120 9.38 -5.50 12.07
C ASP A 120 9.60 -5.19 10.57
N LEU A 121 8.64 -4.54 9.92
CA LEU A 121 8.75 -4.09 8.53
C LEU A 121 9.58 -2.82 8.38
N PHE A 122 9.70 -1.99 9.42
CA PHE A 122 10.31 -0.66 9.37
C PHE A 122 11.72 -0.63 9.97
N ARG A 123 12.57 0.21 9.39
CA ARG A 123 13.87 0.62 9.96
C ARG A 123 13.62 1.63 11.07
N ASP A 124 14.66 1.96 11.82
CA ASP A 124 14.58 3.02 12.85
C ASP A 124 14.27 4.41 12.29
N SER A 125 14.45 4.62 10.98
CA SER A 125 14.03 5.84 10.27
C SER A 125 12.54 5.88 9.91
N GLY A 126 11.74 4.90 10.37
CA GLY A 126 10.33 4.76 9.98
C GLY A 126 10.09 4.35 8.52
N ARG A 127 11.15 4.22 7.71
CA ARG A 127 11.09 3.74 6.32
C ARG A 127 11.15 2.23 6.25
N LEU A 128 10.51 1.65 5.24
CA LEU A 128 10.46 0.20 5.03
C LEU A 128 11.86 -0.44 4.90
N ARG A 129 12.09 -1.59 5.55
CA ARG A 129 13.36 -2.34 5.52
C ARG A 129 13.66 -2.88 4.13
N GLN A 130 12.73 -3.65 3.59
CA GLN A 130 12.79 -4.24 2.26
C GLN A 130 12.04 -3.33 1.29
N LYS A 131 12.51 -3.18 0.05
CA LYS A 131 11.69 -2.54 -0.99
C LYS A 131 10.39 -3.33 -1.13
N MET A 132 9.24 -2.64 -1.17
CA MET A 132 7.95 -3.27 -1.45
C MET A 132 8.09 -4.11 -2.71
N LYS A 133 7.84 -5.41 -2.60
CA LYS A 133 7.66 -6.26 -3.77
C LYS A 133 6.25 -6.00 -4.28
N PHE A 134 6.09 -4.93 -5.07
CA PHE A 134 4.90 -4.78 -5.91
C PHE A 134 4.88 -5.99 -6.85
N GLY A 135 3.99 -6.94 -6.54
CA GLY A 135 3.93 -8.24 -7.20
C GLY A 135 3.60 -8.09 -8.68
N GLY A 136 4.62 -8.32 -9.50
CA GLY A 136 4.58 -8.53 -10.94
C GLY A 136 5.90 -9.16 -11.39
N SER A 137 6.40 -10.12 -10.62
CA SER A 137 7.65 -10.82 -10.94
C SER A 137 7.38 -11.83 -12.06
N HIS A 138 7.74 -11.47 -13.30
CA HIS A 138 8.09 -12.45 -14.32
C HIS A 138 9.26 -13.28 -13.81
N SER A 139 8.96 -14.44 -13.21
CA SER A 139 9.98 -15.41 -12.83
C SER A 139 10.54 -16.03 -14.10
N HIS A 140 11.68 -15.54 -14.59
CA HIS A 140 12.53 -16.34 -15.46
C HIS A 140 13.10 -17.48 -14.60
N SER A 141 12.45 -18.63 -14.64
CA SER A 141 13.01 -19.88 -14.11
C SER A 141 14.23 -20.24 -14.96
N HIS A 142 15.41 -19.89 -14.50
CA HIS A 142 16.64 -20.43 -15.07
C HIS A 142 16.74 -21.88 -14.62
N SER A 143 16.26 -22.83 -15.44
CA SER A 143 16.49 -24.24 -15.18
C SER A 143 18.00 -24.49 -15.33
N GLN A 144 18.72 -24.57 -14.22
CA GLN A 144 20.07 -25.13 -14.22
C GLN A 144 19.94 -26.63 -14.41
N THR A 145 20.06 -27.07 -15.66
CA THR A 145 20.32 -28.46 -16.00
C THR A 145 21.69 -28.83 -15.42
N HIS A 146 21.70 -29.48 -14.25
CA HIS A 146 22.90 -30.11 -13.72
C HIS A 146 23.36 -31.22 -14.68
N ARG A 147 24.46 -30.96 -15.39
CA ARG A 147 25.22 -31.97 -16.12
C ARG A 147 25.79 -32.97 -15.11
N LYS A 148 25.40 -34.24 -15.29
CA LYS A 148 25.81 -35.42 -14.51
C LYS A 148 27.31 -35.65 -14.61
N HIS A 149 27.98 -35.84 -13.46
CA HIS A 149 29.19 -36.65 -13.35
C HIS A 149 28.83 -37.94 -12.62
N ARG A 150 28.98 -39.09 -13.28
CA ARG A 150 28.86 -40.43 -12.68
C ARG A 150 30.10 -41.23 -13.06
N PRO A 151 30.85 -41.82 -12.10
CA PRO A 151 32.05 -42.58 -12.41
C PRO A 151 31.69 -43.96 -12.98
N GLY A 152 32.59 -44.48 -13.81
CA GLY A 152 32.38 -45.65 -14.65
C GLY A 152 32.22 -46.97 -13.90
N ARG A 153 31.45 -47.88 -14.50
CA ARG A 153 31.51 -49.31 -14.19
C ARG A 153 31.10 -50.16 -15.40
N SER A 154 32.09 -50.92 -15.87
CA SER A 154 32.11 -52.21 -16.58
C SER A 154 30.86 -52.75 -17.31
N SER A 155 31.14 -53.26 -18.51
CA SER A 155 30.27 -53.91 -19.48
C SER A 155 29.43 -55.08 -18.96
N ARG A 156 28.19 -55.21 -19.46
CA ARG A 156 27.63 -56.49 -19.94
C ARG A 156 26.36 -56.30 -20.77
N ARG A 157 26.34 -56.94 -21.94
CA ARG A 157 25.26 -57.06 -22.94
C ARG A 157 23.98 -57.68 -22.37
N ARG A 158 22.80 -57.24 -22.82
CA ARG A 158 21.77 -58.07 -23.51
C ARG A 158 20.48 -57.30 -23.92
N ASN A 159 20.13 -57.50 -25.19
CA ASN A 159 18.82 -57.60 -25.88
C ASN A 159 17.64 -56.64 -25.62
N LYS A 160 17.38 -55.81 -26.65
CA LYS A 160 16.20 -55.76 -27.54
C LYS A 160 14.86 -56.31 -27.01
N VAL A 161 13.85 -55.44 -26.89
CA VAL A 161 12.47 -55.64 -27.38
C VAL A 161 11.86 -54.29 -27.77
N VAL A 162 11.17 -54.29 -28.91
CA VAL A 162 10.44 -53.20 -29.57
C VAL A 162 8.99 -53.17 -29.07
N GLY A 163 8.39 -51.99 -28.91
CA GLY A 163 6.95 -51.85 -28.74
C GLY A 163 6.52 -50.39 -28.84
N GLY A 164 5.78 -50.04 -29.89
CA GLY A 164 5.26 -48.69 -30.14
C GLY A 164 3.77 -48.53 -29.84
N ALA A 165 3.33 -47.28 -29.74
CA ALA A 165 1.98 -46.71 -29.95
C ALA A 165 2.09 -45.23 -29.51
N SER A 166 1.98 -44.19 -30.34
CA SER A 166 0.89 -43.69 -31.18
C SER A 166 -0.40 -43.34 -30.42
N LYS A 167 -0.59 -42.04 -30.09
CA LYS A 167 -1.60 -41.13 -30.67
C LYS A 167 -2.00 -39.96 -29.75
N SER A 168 -2.21 -38.81 -30.41
CA SER A 168 -3.23 -37.73 -30.17
C SER A 168 -3.30 -37.06 -28.79
N GLY A 169 -3.39 -35.74 -28.64
CA GLY A 169 -3.92 -34.68 -29.51
C GLY A 169 -5.03 -33.89 -28.78
N ARG A 170 -5.04 -32.55 -28.94
CA ARG A 170 -5.98 -31.50 -28.43
C ARG A 170 -5.59 -30.89 -27.07
N ARG A 171 -5.27 -29.59 -26.90
CA ARG A 171 -5.87 -28.26 -27.26
C ARG A 171 -7.09 -27.85 -26.40
N GLY A 172 -6.96 -26.64 -25.81
CA GLY A 172 -8.03 -25.77 -25.29
C GLY A 172 -8.15 -25.81 -23.76
N SER A 173 -8.39 -24.72 -23.03
CA SER A 173 -8.55 -23.31 -23.33
C SER A 173 -8.39 -22.54 -22.00
N ALA A 174 -7.80 -21.34 -22.02
CA ALA A 174 -7.74 -20.44 -20.87
C ALA A 174 -8.96 -19.52 -20.88
N ALA A 175 -9.63 -19.39 -19.73
CA ALA A 175 -10.65 -18.38 -19.48
C ALA A 175 -10.13 -17.42 -18.42
N ALA A 176 -10.04 -16.15 -18.78
CA ALA A 176 -9.89 -15.02 -17.88
C ALA A 176 -11.29 -14.55 -17.47
N ALA A 177 -11.46 -14.19 -16.21
CA ALA A 177 -12.62 -13.46 -15.73
C ALA A 177 -12.16 -12.34 -14.79
N MET A 178 -12.87 -11.23 -14.97
CA MET A 178 -12.87 -9.93 -14.30
C MET A 178 -12.64 -9.95 -12.79
#